data_AF-A0A820Y9M7-F1
#
_entry.id   AF-A0A820Y9M7-F1
#
_cell.length_a   1.000
_cell.length_b   1.000
_cell.length_c   1.000
_cell.angle_alpha   90.00
_cell.angle_beta   90.00
_cell.angle_gamma   90.00
#
_symmetry.space_group_name_H-M   'P 1'
#
loop_
_entity.id
_entity.type
_entity.pdbx_description
1 polymer ?
#
loop_
_entity_poly.entity_id
_entity_poly.type
_entity_poly.pdbx_seq_one_letter_code
_entity_poly.pdbx_strand_id
1 'polypeptide(L)'
;MSDFWTQLIEYTNVVENETSDIDNPEHLLSKLLTHAEHEQELLEAQFNPISTTTKENLSIVSQLQNGISMTKKLLEQHEQLRIQERKLAIEIKSHENKAELIAQDFRTTVKRLNNTARIIDYLHCLETLLKYSSALETSLSTESLDESLSIYCKLAHLTELVLDTSTEHLRSYSVNLTLYWYEQLKTVIDSRMEKILNLIEFPYVHKMSSSHLSELFDMNRDKLKEELKYLLKLHLPNHIKHDDVQPRLRFIGWKPIPLVIQMLLKGFITRFNFHFYGKQKTNDRRKPEWYLNQIVSWILDHDYFLTEQLQPLINEFSDVSPINVKVEFIRGLIELIIVKLDSQITSILIDTSLFTHYIEEILIFSQRLFEKDIDYPYNLP
;
A
#
# COMPACT_ATOMS: atom_id res chain seq x y z
N MET A 1 -52.99 -76.71 -66.58
CA MET A 1 -53.38 -76.86 -68.00
C MET A 1 -53.86 -78.27 -68.36
N SER A 2 -53.68 -79.32 -67.53
CA SER A 2 -54.27 -80.65 -67.81
C SER A 2 -55.68 -80.85 -67.25
N ASP A 3 -56.02 -80.29 -66.08
CA ASP A 3 -57.33 -80.55 -65.43
C ASP A 3 -58.54 -79.94 -66.15
N PHE A 4 -58.37 -78.78 -66.79
CA PHE A 4 -59.47 -78.08 -67.45
C PHE A 4 -60.01 -78.86 -68.66
N TRP A 5 -59.13 -79.56 -69.40
CA TRP A 5 -59.52 -80.34 -70.57
C TRP A 5 -60.16 -81.69 -70.18
N THR A 6 -59.81 -82.26 -69.03
CA THR A 6 -60.41 -83.52 -68.56
C THR A 6 -61.85 -83.32 -68.09
N GLN A 7 -62.11 -82.23 -67.36
CA GLN A 7 -63.48 -81.85 -66.97
C GLN A 7 -64.35 -81.49 -68.17
N LEU A 8 -63.80 -80.86 -69.20
CA LEU A 8 -64.55 -80.51 -70.42
C LEU A 8 -65.03 -81.75 -71.18
N ILE A 9 -64.23 -82.84 -71.21
CA ILE A 9 -64.56 -84.08 -71.92
C ILE A 9 -65.64 -84.90 -71.20
N GLU A 10 -65.60 -84.96 -69.86
CA GLU A 10 -66.69 -85.58 -69.09
C GLU A 10 -68.00 -84.81 -69.24
N TYR A 11 -67.95 -83.48 -69.28
CA TYR A 11 -69.15 -82.67 -69.46
C TYR A 11 -69.77 -82.83 -70.86
N THR A 12 -68.94 -82.97 -71.90
CA THR A 12 -69.44 -83.25 -73.26
C THR A 12 -70.03 -84.66 -73.39
N ASN A 13 -69.54 -85.66 -72.65
CA ASN A 13 -70.08 -87.03 -72.68
C ASN A 13 -71.43 -87.17 -71.95
N VAL A 14 -71.74 -86.29 -71.00
CA VAL A 14 -73.08 -86.24 -70.38
C VAL A 14 -74.13 -85.67 -71.34
N VAL A 15 -73.71 -84.89 -72.34
CA VAL A 15 -74.60 -84.21 -73.29
C VAL A 15 -74.98 -85.08 -74.51
N GLU A 16 -74.35 -86.25 -74.73
CA GLU A 16 -74.60 -87.11 -75.90
C GLU A 16 -75.29 -88.47 -75.64
N ASN A 17 -75.50 -88.94 -74.39
CA ASN A 17 -75.98 -90.30 -74.11
C ASN A 17 -77.39 -90.45 -73.49
N GLU A 18 -78.21 -89.40 -73.49
CA GLU A 18 -79.65 -89.50 -73.16
C GLU A 18 -80.49 -88.85 -74.27
N THR A 19 -80.41 -89.46 -75.46
CA THR A 19 -81.43 -89.36 -76.49
C THR A 19 -82.20 -90.69 -76.52
N SER A 20 -83.53 -90.61 -76.49
CA SER A 20 -84.53 -91.71 -76.59
C SER A 20 -84.98 -92.41 -75.29
N ASP A 21 -85.50 -91.67 -74.33
CA ASP A 21 -86.92 -91.84 -73.95
C ASP A 21 -87.44 -90.52 -73.38
N ILE A 22 -88.46 -89.98 -74.04
CA ILE A 22 -88.97 -88.63 -73.81
C ILE A 22 -89.95 -88.72 -72.64
N ASP A 23 -89.53 -88.29 -71.45
CA ASP A 23 -90.37 -87.53 -70.52
C ASP A 23 -89.59 -87.06 -69.26
N ASN A 24 -89.56 -85.74 -69.07
CA ASN A 24 -89.30 -84.97 -67.84
C ASN A 24 -87.95 -84.21 -67.67
N PRO A 25 -87.86 -82.95 -68.16
CA PRO A 25 -86.68 -82.07 -68.08
C PRO A 25 -86.38 -81.41 -66.70
N GLU A 26 -87.18 -81.62 -65.65
CA GLU A 26 -86.96 -80.94 -64.35
C GLU A 26 -85.77 -81.48 -63.53
N HIS A 27 -85.45 -82.78 -63.65
CA HIS A 27 -84.46 -83.42 -62.78
C HIS A 27 -83.01 -83.04 -63.13
N LEU A 28 -82.72 -82.85 -64.43
CA LEU A 28 -81.39 -82.50 -64.93
C LEU A 28 -81.03 -81.04 -64.61
N LEU A 29 -82.03 -80.16 -64.60
CA LEU A 29 -81.87 -78.76 -64.18
C LEU A 29 -81.48 -78.66 -62.70
N SER A 30 -82.09 -79.48 -61.83
CA SER A 30 -81.82 -79.44 -60.38
C SER A 30 -80.38 -79.84 -60.03
N LYS A 31 -79.83 -80.87 -60.68
CA LYS A 31 -78.46 -81.35 -60.40
C LYS A 31 -77.41 -80.35 -60.85
N LEU A 32 -77.59 -79.75 -62.03
CA LEU A 32 -76.68 -78.71 -62.52
C LEU A 32 -76.73 -77.45 -61.66
N LEU A 33 -77.92 -77.10 -61.13
CA LEU A 33 -78.07 -75.99 -60.19
C LEU A 33 -77.28 -76.25 -58.90
N THR A 34 -77.43 -77.44 -58.30
CA THR A 34 -76.74 -77.76 -57.04
C THR A 34 -75.22 -77.82 -57.18
N HIS A 35 -74.69 -78.25 -58.33
CA HIS A 35 -73.24 -78.26 -58.54
C HIS A 35 -72.70 -76.83 -58.74
N ALA A 36 -73.41 -76.00 -59.51
CA ALA A 36 -73.03 -74.59 -59.70
C ALA A 36 -73.09 -73.81 -58.39
N GLU A 37 -74.10 -74.07 -57.54
CA GLU A 37 -74.23 -73.47 -56.22
C GLU A 37 -73.07 -73.87 -55.29
N HIS A 38 -72.66 -75.14 -55.30
CA HIS A 38 -71.56 -75.60 -54.46
C HIS A 38 -70.20 -75.05 -54.92
N GLU A 39 -69.97 -74.95 -56.23
CA GLU A 39 -68.75 -74.35 -56.78
C GLU A 39 -68.69 -72.83 -56.50
N GLN A 40 -69.85 -72.16 -56.56
CA GLN A 40 -69.99 -70.76 -56.18
C GLN A 40 -69.67 -70.56 -54.68
N GLU A 41 -70.19 -71.40 -53.79
CA GLU A 41 -69.87 -71.34 -52.35
C GLU A 41 -68.37 -71.55 -52.08
N LEU A 42 -67.73 -72.49 -52.78
CA LEU A 42 -66.32 -72.81 -52.58
C LEU A 42 -65.41 -71.67 -53.07
N LEU A 43 -65.77 -71.04 -54.19
CA LEU A 43 -65.09 -69.84 -54.69
C LEU A 43 -65.31 -68.63 -53.77
N GLU A 44 -66.52 -68.42 -53.26
CA GLU A 44 -66.82 -67.35 -52.31
C GLU A 44 -66.08 -67.54 -50.97
N ALA A 45 -65.97 -68.78 -50.48
CA ALA A 45 -65.24 -69.13 -49.27
C ALA A 45 -63.72 -68.91 -49.39
N GLN A 46 -63.14 -69.05 -50.59
CA GLN A 46 -61.74 -68.73 -50.84
C GLN A 46 -61.52 -67.23 -51.14
N PHE A 47 -62.47 -66.58 -51.81
CA PHE A 47 -62.35 -65.19 -52.23
C PHE A 47 -62.52 -64.20 -51.08
N ASN A 48 -63.43 -64.46 -50.14
CA ASN A 48 -63.66 -63.57 -48.99
C ASN A 48 -62.42 -63.35 -48.10
N PRO A 49 -61.71 -64.38 -47.61
CA PRO A 49 -60.52 -64.18 -46.79
C PRO A 49 -59.39 -63.50 -47.57
N ILE A 50 -59.22 -63.82 -48.86
CA ILE A 50 -58.26 -63.12 -49.73
C ILE A 50 -58.65 -61.64 -49.84
N SER A 51 -59.93 -61.32 -50.06
CA SER A 51 -60.43 -59.94 -50.14
C SER A 51 -60.23 -59.15 -48.85
N THR A 52 -60.49 -59.75 -47.69
CA THR A 52 -60.26 -59.11 -46.38
C THR A 52 -58.78 -58.91 -46.09
N THR A 53 -57.94 -59.92 -46.33
CA THR A 53 -56.48 -59.80 -46.13
C THR A 53 -55.85 -58.82 -47.12
N THR A 54 -56.39 -58.71 -48.34
CA THR A 54 -55.92 -57.70 -49.31
C THR A 54 -56.30 -56.29 -48.86
N LYS A 55 -57.50 -56.09 -48.30
CA LYS A 55 -57.91 -54.80 -47.71
C LYS A 55 -57.09 -54.43 -46.47
N GLU A 56 -56.80 -55.38 -45.60
CA GLU A 56 -55.93 -55.19 -44.42
C GLU A 56 -54.50 -54.86 -44.85
N ASN A 57 -53.94 -55.58 -45.82
CA ASN A 57 -52.61 -55.29 -46.38
C ASN A 57 -52.56 -53.92 -47.06
N LEU A 58 -53.60 -53.52 -47.79
CA LEU A 58 -53.73 -52.17 -48.35
C LEU A 58 -53.78 -51.10 -47.24
N SER A 59 -54.47 -51.38 -46.13
CA SER A 59 -54.49 -50.51 -44.95
C SER A 59 -53.11 -50.40 -44.29
N ILE A 60 -52.42 -51.51 -44.09
CA ILE A 60 -51.06 -51.55 -43.53
C ILE A 60 -50.07 -50.82 -44.45
N VAL A 61 -50.15 -51.02 -45.77
CA VAL A 61 -49.30 -50.34 -46.75
C VAL A 61 -49.54 -48.84 -46.75
N SER A 62 -50.79 -48.39 -46.66
CA SER A 62 -51.11 -46.94 -46.56
C SER A 62 -50.64 -46.34 -45.23
N GLN A 63 -50.75 -47.06 -44.11
CA GLN A 63 -50.18 -46.64 -42.82
C GLN A 63 -48.64 -46.57 -42.87
N LEU A 64 -47.98 -47.55 -43.50
CA LEU A 64 -46.53 -47.55 -43.70
C LEU A 64 -46.08 -46.40 -44.62
N GLN A 65 -46.81 -46.10 -45.69
CA GLN A 65 -46.54 -44.96 -46.56
C GLN A 65 -46.68 -43.62 -45.81
N ASN A 66 -47.72 -43.49 -44.98
CA ASN A 66 -47.91 -42.33 -44.11
C ASN A 66 -46.78 -42.22 -43.08
N GLY A 67 -46.39 -43.34 -42.46
CA GLY A 67 -45.25 -43.42 -41.55
C GLY A 67 -43.96 -42.96 -42.22
N ILE A 68 -43.60 -43.52 -43.38
CA ILE A 68 -42.41 -43.16 -44.15
C ILE A 68 -42.42 -41.67 -44.56
N SER A 69 -43.57 -41.14 -44.98
CA SER A 69 -43.74 -39.72 -45.28
C SER A 69 -43.47 -38.84 -44.07
N MET A 70 -44.00 -39.24 -42.90
CA MET A 70 -43.78 -38.53 -41.64
C MET A 70 -42.31 -38.59 -41.20
N THR A 71 -41.66 -39.75 -41.29
CA THR A 71 -40.24 -39.90 -40.93
C THR A 71 -39.33 -39.09 -41.86
N LYS A 72 -39.64 -39.01 -43.16
CA LYS A 72 -38.92 -38.14 -44.10
C LYS A 72 -39.04 -36.66 -43.70
N LYS A 73 -40.25 -36.20 -43.39
CA LYS A 73 -40.49 -34.83 -42.94
C LYS A 73 -39.75 -34.53 -41.63
N LEU A 74 -39.71 -35.48 -40.70
CA LEU A 74 -39.01 -35.36 -39.42
C LEU A 74 -37.49 -35.33 -39.60
N LEU A 75 -36.95 -36.10 -40.55
CA LEU A 75 -35.54 -36.08 -40.93
C LEU A 75 -35.14 -34.73 -41.56
N GLU A 76 -35.98 -34.18 -42.44
CA GLU A 76 -35.77 -32.85 -43.01
C GLU A 76 -35.78 -31.75 -41.92
N GLN A 77 -36.72 -31.80 -40.98
CA GLN A 77 -36.76 -30.88 -39.84
C GLN A 77 -35.52 -31.02 -38.93
N HIS A 78 -35.07 -32.24 -38.68
CA HIS A 78 -33.87 -32.50 -37.88
C HIS A 78 -32.62 -31.92 -38.56
N GLU A 79 -32.47 -32.09 -39.87
CA GLU A 79 -31.33 -31.52 -40.59
C GLU A 79 -31.38 -29.98 -40.62
N GLN A 80 -32.58 -29.38 -40.74
CA GLN A 80 -32.75 -27.94 -40.60
C GLN A 80 -32.35 -27.43 -39.22
N LEU A 81 -32.79 -28.09 -38.14
CA LEU A 81 -32.40 -27.76 -36.77
C LEU A 81 -30.89 -27.88 -36.56
N ARG A 82 -30.26 -28.92 -37.12
CA ARG A 82 -28.81 -29.11 -37.05
C ARG A 82 -28.03 -28.00 -37.76
N ILE A 83 -28.53 -27.55 -38.91
CA ILE A 83 -27.96 -26.39 -39.62
C ILE A 83 -28.13 -25.11 -38.79
N GLN A 84 -29.28 -24.90 -38.16
CA GLN A 84 -29.53 -23.76 -37.28
C GLN A 84 -28.62 -23.77 -36.05
N GLU A 85 -28.46 -24.92 -35.39
CA GLU A 85 -27.57 -25.11 -34.25
C GLU A 85 -26.13 -24.74 -34.61
N ARG A 86 -25.63 -25.22 -35.76
CA ARG A 86 -24.29 -24.87 -36.25
C ARG A 86 -24.14 -23.37 -36.52
N LYS A 87 -25.15 -22.72 -37.11
CA LYS A 87 -25.13 -21.27 -37.34
C LYS A 87 -25.07 -20.50 -36.01
N LEU A 88 -25.94 -20.87 -35.06
CA LEU A 88 -25.96 -20.30 -33.71
C LEU A 88 -24.61 -20.48 -33.00
N ALA A 89 -23.99 -21.66 -33.08
CA ALA A 89 -22.69 -21.90 -32.46
C ALA A 89 -21.58 -21.00 -33.03
N ILE A 90 -21.57 -20.78 -34.36
CA ILE A 90 -20.63 -19.87 -35.02
C ILE A 90 -20.90 -18.42 -34.61
N GLU A 91 -22.17 -18.00 -34.56
CA GLU A 91 -22.56 -16.66 -34.11
C GLU A 91 -22.16 -16.43 -32.65
N ILE A 92 -22.43 -17.37 -31.75
CA ILE A 92 -22.03 -17.30 -30.33
C ILE A 92 -20.51 -17.15 -30.23
N LYS A 93 -19.72 -17.95 -30.96
CA LYS A 93 -18.26 -17.84 -30.92
C LYS A 93 -17.76 -16.50 -31.45
N SER A 94 -18.39 -15.98 -32.51
CA SER A 94 -18.10 -14.66 -33.05
C SER A 94 -18.41 -13.55 -32.04
N HIS A 95 -19.55 -13.64 -31.36
CA HIS A 95 -19.94 -12.69 -30.30
C HIS A 95 -19.01 -12.78 -29.08
N GLU A 96 -18.61 -13.97 -28.66
CA GLU A 96 -17.65 -14.19 -27.58
C GLU A 96 -16.30 -13.54 -27.91
N ASN A 97 -15.77 -13.76 -29.12
CA ASN A 97 -14.52 -13.14 -29.57
C ASN A 97 -14.63 -11.61 -29.61
N LYS A 98 -15.74 -11.06 -30.10
CA LYS A 98 -15.98 -9.60 -30.10
C LYS A 98 -16.08 -9.04 -28.69
N ALA A 99 -16.76 -9.74 -27.78
CA ALA A 99 -16.87 -9.35 -26.38
C ALA A 99 -15.49 -9.34 -25.69
N GLU A 100 -14.64 -10.33 -25.97
CA GLU A 100 -13.28 -10.39 -25.42
C GLU A 100 -12.40 -9.23 -25.93
N LEU A 101 -12.49 -8.88 -27.22
CA LEU A 101 -11.79 -7.72 -27.77
C LEU A 101 -12.21 -6.41 -27.09
N ILE A 102 -13.52 -6.21 -26.90
CA ILE A 102 -14.04 -5.03 -26.20
C ILE A 102 -13.58 -5.03 -24.73
N ALA A 103 -13.60 -6.20 -24.07
CA ALA A 103 -13.13 -6.32 -22.68
C ALA A 103 -11.64 -5.99 -22.56
N GLN A 104 -10.83 -6.40 -23.53
CA GLN A 104 -9.41 -6.07 -23.58
C GLN A 104 -9.18 -4.57 -23.80
N ASP A 105 -9.89 -3.95 -24.74
CA ASP A 105 -9.83 -2.49 -24.99
C ASP A 105 -10.28 -1.70 -23.75
N PHE A 106 -11.32 -2.15 -23.06
CA PHE A 106 -11.76 -1.54 -21.81
C PHE A 106 -10.67 -1.65 -20.72
N ARG A 107 -10.07 -2.83 -20.53
CA ARG A 107 -8.98 -3.03 -19.57
C ARG A 107 -7.77 -2.14 -19.88
N THR A 108 -7.40 -1.97 -21.15
CA THR A 108 -6.30 -1.06 -21.53
C THR A 108 -6.66 0.40 -21.26
N THR A 109 -7.90 0.80 -21.55
CA THR A 109 -8.40 2.16 -21.27
C THR A 109 -8.40 2.46 -19.77
N VAL A 110 -8.89 1.54 -18.93
CA VAL A 110 -8.86 1.68 -17.46
C VAL A 110 -7.43 1.78 -16.95
N LYS A 111 -6.50 0.97 -17.46
CA LYS A 111 -5.07 1.08 -17.10
C LYS A 111 -4.50 2.45 -17.46
N ARG A 112 -4.81 2.97 -18.65
CA ARG A 112 -4.38 4.32 -19.09
C ARG A 112 -4.96 5.40 -18.18
N LEU A 113 -6.25 5.32 -17.85
CA LEU A 113 -6.91 6.26 -16.94
C LEU A 113 -6.25 6.27 -15.57
N ASN A 114 -5.99 5.09 -14.99
CA ASN A 114 -5.31 4.97 -13.70
C ASN A 114 -3.88 5.53 -13.75
N ASN A 115 -3.14 5.30 -14.83
CA ASN A 115 -1.81 5.89 -15.00
C ASN A 115 -1.86 7.43 -15.09
N THR A 116 -2.83 7.98 -15.84
CA THR A 116 -3.03 9.43 -15.92
C THR A 116 -3.39 10.02 -14.57
N ALA A 117 -4.30 9.38 -13.82
CA ALA A 117 -4.67 9.81 -12.47
C ALA A 117 -3.44 9.88 -11.55
N ARG A 118 -2.58 8.85 -11.56
CA ARG A 118 -1.33 8.84 -10.78
C ARG A 118 -0.37 9.96 -11.15
N ILE A 119 -0.28 10.30 -12.44
CA ILE A 119 0.54 11.44 -12.90
C ILE A 119 -0.04 12.77 -12.40
N ILE A 120 -1.37 12.92 -12.42
CA ILE A 120 -2.04 14.11 -11.89
C ILE A 120 -1.77 14.25 -10.39
N ASP A 121 -1.92 13.17 -9.62
CA ASP A 121 -1.66 13.18 -8.17
C ASP A 121 -0.19 13.55 -7.85
N TYR A 122 0.75 13.00 -8.63
CA TYR A 122 2.16 13.35 -8.53
C TYR A 122 2.40 14.84 -8.77
N LEU A 123 1.84 15.38 -9.86
CA LEU A 123 1.99 16.79 -10.22
C LEU A 123 1.35 17.70 -9.17
N HIS A 124 0.20 17.31 -8.62
CA HIS A 124 -0.46 18.07 -7.56
C HIS A 124 0.36 18.11 -6.27
N CYS A 125 1.00 16.99 -5.90
CA CYS A 125 1.92 16.97 -4.77
C CYS A 125 3.13 17.88 -5.02
N LEU A 126 3.72 17.83 -6.21
CA LEU A 126 4.85 18.68 -6.58
C LEU A 126 4.47 20.17 -6.57
N GLU A 127 3.31 20.51 -7.12
CA GLU A 127 2.77 21.86 -7.11
C GLU A 127 2.56 22.36 -5.67
N THR A 128 2.07 21.50 -4.78
CA THR A 128 1.86 21.84 -3.37
C THR A 128 3.17 22.08 -2.63
N LEU A 129 4.19 21.25 -2.86
CA LEU A 129 5.54 21.46 -2.33
C LEU A 129 6.13 22.80 -2.79
N LEU A 130 5.99 23.11 -4.08
CA LEU A 130 6.45 24.38 -4.65
C LEU A 130 5.68 25.58 -4.07
N LYS A 131 4.36 25.46 -3.88
CA LYS A 131 3.55 26.49 -3.23
C LYS A 131 4.03 26.78 -1.80
N TYR A 132 4.28 25.75 -0.99
CA TYR A 132 4.84 25.92 0.35
C TYR A 132 6.22 26.57 0.31
N SER A 133 7.07 26.18 -0.64
CA SER A 133 8.37 26.82 -0.84
C SER A 133 8.26 28.32 -1.14
N SER A 134 7.41 28.71 -2.10
CA SER A 134 7.20 30.13 -2.42
C SER A 134 6.58 30.93 -1.27
N ALA A 135 5.69 30.30 -0.51
CA ALA A 135 5.05 30.92 0.64
C ALA A 135 6.08 31.14 1.78
N LEU A 136 6.97 30.18 2.02
CA LEU A 136 8.08 30.30 2.98
C LEU A 136 9.06 31.42 2.59
N GLU A 137 9.41 31.50 1.31
CA GLU A 137 10.28 32.57 0.81
C GLU A 137 9.65 33.96 1.05
N THR A 138 8.35 34.07 0.78
CA THR A 138 7.59 35.31 1.00
C THR A 138 7.50 35.64 2.50
N SER A 139 7.12 34.68 3.33
CA SER A 139 6.91 34.90 4.77
C SER A 139 8.21 35.27 5.49
N LEU A 140 9.34 34.65 5.10
CA LEU A 140 10.67 34.99 5.60
C LEU A 140 11.11 36.39 5.16
N SER A 141 10.81 36.78 3.92
CA SER A 141 11.10 38.13 3.42
C SER A 141 10.30 39.21 4.17
N THR A 142 9.11 38.86 4.69
CA THR A 142 8.28 39.74 5.52
C THR A 142 8.59 39.65 7.02
N GLU A 143 9.63 38.92 7.43
CA GLU A 143 10.05 38.68 8.82
C GLU A 143 8.99 38.03 9.73
N SER A 144 7.97 37.39 9.14
CA SER A 144 6.90 36.70 9.86
C SER A 144 7.28 35.25 10.19
N LEU A 145 7.97 35.03 11.32
CA LEU A 145 8.42 33.69 11.73
C LEU A 145 7.28 32.75 12.13
N ASP A 146 6.23 33.25 12.79
CA ASP A 146 5.08 32.42 13.17
C ASP A 146 4.38 31.81 11.94
N GLU A 147 4.20 32.60 10.88
CA GLU A 147 3.63 32.13 9.62
C GLU A 147 4.59 31.17 8.91
N SER A 148 5.87 31.52 8.84
CA SER A 148 6.91 30.68 8.24
C SER A 148 6.95 29.29 8.89
N LEU A 149 6.93 29.22 10.22
CA LEU A 149 6.91 27.95 10.94
C LEU A 149 5.62 27.17 10.73
N SER A 150 4.47 27.84 10.64
CA SER A 150 3.18 27.20 10.33
C SER A 150 3.19 26.55 8.94
N ILE A 151 3.74 27.24 7.93
CA ILE A 151 3.90 26.69 6.58
C ILE A 151 4.92 25.54 6.59
N TYR A 152 6.03 25.69 7.30
CA TYR A 152 7.04 24.65 7.44
C TYR A 152 6.48 23.37 8.08
N CYS A 153 5.66 23.48 9.12
CA CYS A 153 5.01 22.32 9.74
C CYS A 153 4.14 21.55 8.71
N LYS A 154 3.42 22.27 7.84
CA LYS A 154 2.64 21.66 6.75
C LYS A 154 3.53 20.98 5.71
N LEU A 155 4.66 21.58 5.37
CA LEU A 155 5.66 20.99 4.48
C LEU A 155 6.25 19.71 5.07
N ALA A 156 6.68 19.75 6.34
CA ALA A 156 7.22 18.60 7.04
C ALA A 156 6.21 17.44 7.11
N HIS A 157 4.94 17.74 7.42
CA HIS A 157 3.87 16.75 7.40
C HIS A 157 3.62 16.16 6.01
N LEU A 158 3.60 16.98 4.96
CA LEU A 158 3.46 16.50 3.59
C LEU A 158 4.62 15.57 3.20
N THR A 159 5.84 15.90 3.61
CA THR A 159 7.02 15.06 3.38
C THR A 159 6.87 13.69 4.05
N GLU A 160 6.31 13.62 5.27
CA GLU A 160 6.00 12.35 5.92
C GLU A 160 4.99 11.52 5.13
N LEU A 161 3.91 12.14 4.63
CA LEU A 161 2.91 11.44 3.81
C LEU A 161 3.49 10.91 2.49
N VAL A 162 4.46 11.62 1.92
CA VAL A 162 5.09 11.24 0.66
C VAL A 162 6.05 10.05 0.83
N LEU A 163 6.56 9.77 2.03
CA LEU A 163 7.50 8.66 2.25
C LEU A 163 6.95 7.30 1.87
N ASP A 164 5.67 7.07 2.12
CA ASP A 164 5.02 5.77 1.87
C ASP A 164 4.76 5.53 0.38
N THR A 165 4.96 6.55 -0.45
CA THR A 165 4.77 6.44 -1.89
C THR A 165 5.89 5.64 -2.54
N SER A 166 5.58 4.92 -3.63
CA SER A 166 6.61 4.22 -4.41
C SER A 166 7.49 5.16 -5.26
N THR A 167 7.22 6.47 -5.28
CA THR A 167 7.88 7.46 -6.15
C THR A 167 9.15 8.04 -5.54
N GLU A 168 10.31 7.51 -5.93
CA GLU A 168 11.61 7.89 -5.38
C GLU A 168 11.96 9.37 -5.56
N HIS A 169 11.76 9.91 -6.76
CA HIS A 169 12.11 11.31 -7.04
C HIS A 169 11.29 12.30 -6.19
N LEU A 170 10.00 12.03 -6.00
CA LEU A 170 9.13 12.88 -5.17
C LEU A 170 9.55 12.82 -3.70
N ARG A 171 9.84 11.61 -3.18
CA ARG A 171 10.37 11.43 -1.82
C ARG A 171 11.65 12.21 -1.63
N SER A 172 12.65 11.98 -2.48
CA SER A 172 13.95 12.65 -2.38
C SER A 172 13.81 14.18 -2.50
N TYR A 173 12.96 14.67 -3.41
CA TYR A 173 12.71 16.10 -3.55
C TYR A 173 12.04 16.69 -2.30
N SER A 174 11.00 16.05 -1.76
CA SER A 174 10.30 16.51 -0.55
C SER A 174 11.21 16.56 0.67
N VAL A 175 12.06 15.54 0.86
CA VAL A 175 13.06 15.48 1.95
C VAL A 175 14.09 16.60 1.78
N ASN A 176 14.66 16.76 0.59
CA ASN A 176 15.66 17.80 0.34
C ASN A 176 15.08 19.21 0.52
N LEU A 177 13.84 19.44 0.08
CA LEU A 177 13.15 20.71 0.24
C LEU A 177 12.86 21.01 1.73
N THR A 178 12.43 20.00 2.49
CA THR A 178 12.19 20.13 3.94
C THR A 178 13.48 20.43 4.69
N LEU A 179 14.57 19.74 4.35
CA LEU A 179 15.90 20.00 4.88
C LEU A 179 16.39 21.42 4.56
N TYR A 180 16.24 21.85 3.31
CA TYR A 180 16.62 23.18 2.89
C TYR A 180 15.91 24.25 3.75
N TRP A 181 14.59 24.16 3.88
CA TRP A 181 13.82 25.14 4.65
C TRP A 181 14.06 25.06 6.16
N TYR A 182 14.31 23.86 6.69
CA TYR A 182 14.75 23.68 8.07
C TYR A 182 16.03 24.48 8.35
N GLU A 183 17.05 24.33 7.50
CA GLU A 183 18.33 25.03 7.65
C GLU A 183 18.19 26.56 7.53
N GLN A 184 17.35 27.05 6.61
CA GLN A 184 17.09 28.48 6.48
C GLN A 184 16.42 29.04 7.74
N LEU A 185 15.35 28.38 8.22
CA LEU A 185 14.63 28.81 9.42
C LEU A 185 15.53 28.74 10.65
N LYS A 186 16.27 27.64 10.81
CA LYS A 186 17.23 27.45 11.88
C LYS A 186 18.26 28.57 11.90
N THR A 187 18.83 28.94 10.74
CA THR A 187 19.82 30.03 10.65
C THR A 187 19.26 31.37 11.15
N VAL A 188 18.02 31.69 10.77
CA VAL A 188 17.36 32.93 11.20
C VAL A 188 17.08 32.93 12.70
N ILE A 189 16.52 31.82 13.23
CA ILE A 189 16.20 31.68 14.65
C ILE A 189 17.49 31.65 15.49
N ASP A 190 18.52 30.94 15.05
CA ASP A 190 19.85 30.90 15.69
C ASP A 190 20.41 32.33 15.81
N SER A 191 20.34 33.14 14.75
CA SER A 191 20.83 34.52 14.78
C SER A 191 20.05 35.41 15.76
N ARG A 192 18.72 35.25 15.84
CA ARG A 192 17.87 35.99 16.79
C ARG A 192 18.14 35.57 18.23
N MET A 193 18.26 34.26 18.46
CA MET A 193 18.57 33.69 19.77
C MET A 193 19.96 34.13 20.25
N GLU A 194 20.98 34.12 19.39
CA GLU A 194 22.33 34.59 19.74
C GLU A 194 22.34 36.06 20.18
N LYS A 195 21.55 36.92 19.53
CA LYS A 195 21.40 38.33 19.96
C LYS A 195 20.82 38.42 21.37
N ILE A 196 19.80 37.62 21.71
CA ILE A 196 19.21 37.61 23.04
C ILE A 196 20.17 37.04 24.08
N LEU A 197 20.86 35.93 23.77
CA LEU A 197 21.88 35.36 24.66
C LEU A 197 22.99 36.36 24.97
N ASN A 198 23.40 37.18 23.98
CA ASN A 198 24.36 38.25 24.20
C ASN A 198 23.80 39.38 25.09
N LEU A 199 22.51 39.71 24.98
CA LEU A 199 21.86 40.73 25.83
C LEU A 199 21.81 40.32 27.30
N ILE A 200 21.64 39.03 27.58
CA ILE A 200 21.71 38.47 28.95
C ILE A 200 23.13 38.03 29.34
N GLU A 201 24.12 38.36 28.52
CA GLU A 201 25.55 38.01 28.67
C GLU A 201 25.82 36.52 28.92
N PHE A 202 24.98 35.64 28.39
CA PHE A 202 25.20 34.19 28.46
C PHE A 202 26.36 33.80 27.53
N PRO A 203 27.31 32.92 27.94
CA PRO A 203 27.38 32.11 29.16
C PRO A 203 28.36 32.67 30.21
N TYR A 204 28.26 33.96 30.55
CA TYR A 204 29.03 34.59 31.63
C TYR A 204 28.15 35.01 32.80
N VAL A 205 26.93 34.47 32.88
CA VAL A 205 25.92 34.77 33.91
C VAL A 205 26.44 34.59 35.35
N HIS A 206 27.38 33.68 35.58
CA HIS A 206 28.02 33.45 36.88
C HIS A 206 28.91 34.59 37.38
N LYS A 207 29.31 35.53 36.51
CA LYS A 207 30.15 36.68 36.90
C LYS A 207 29.33 37.84 37.47
N MET A 208 28.01 37.75 37.40
CA MET A 208 27.08 38.81 37.81
C MET A 208 26.51 38.53 39.20
N SER A 209 26.04 39.58 39.88
CA SER A 209 25.19 39.39 41.05
C SER A 209 23.84 38.80 40.65
N SER A 210 23.24 38.00 41.52
CA SER A 210 21.93 37.39 41.29
C SER A 210 20.82 38.40 41.01
N SER A 211 20.87 39.57 41.65
CA SER A 211 19.93 40.67 41.43
C SER A 211 20.02 41.23 40.01
N HIS A 212 21.23 41.46 39.51
CA HIS A 212 21.45 42.03 38.18
C HIS A 212 21.06 41.05 37.06
N LEU A 213 21.37 39.77 37.27
CA LEU A 213 20.97 38.70 36.34
C LEU A 213 19.44 38.61 36.24
N SER A 214 18.73 38.65 37.38
CA SER A 214 17.26 38.63 37.39
C SER A 214 16.67 39.83 36.63
N GLU A 215 17.18 41.04 36.87
CA GLU A 215 16.72 42.25 36.17
C GLU A 215 16.93 42.16 34.65
N LEU A 216 18.12 41.75 34.19
CA LEU A 216 18.40 41.58 32.76
C LEU A 216 17.52 40.51 32.12
N PHE A 217 17.26 39.42 32.83
CA PHE A 217 16.39 38.36 32.38
C PHE A 217 14.95 38.84 32.27
N ASP A 218 14.41 39.48 33.32
CA ASP A 218 13.05 39.99 33.34
C ASP A 218 12.79 41.01 32.21
N MET A 219 13.77 41.87 31.91
CA MET A 219 13.71 42.81 30.79
C MET A 219 13.64 42.13 29.41
N ASN A 220 14.19 40.92 29.27
CA ASN A 220 14.26 40.19 28.00
C ASN A 220 13.39 38.92 27.99
N ARG A 221 12.61 38.67 29.05
CA ARG A 221 11.87 37.43 29.29
C ARG A 221 10.93 37.10 28.14
N ASP A 222 10.13 38.07 27.69
CA ASP A 222 9.14 37.86 26.63
C ASP A 222 9.80 37.56 25.27
N LYS A 223 10.89 38.26 24.96
CA LYS A 223 11.67 38.02 23.73
C LYS A 223 12.30 36.64 23.74
N LEU A 224 12.92 36.26 24.87
CA LEU A 224 13.51 34.94 25.05
C LEU A 224 12.43 33.85 24.91
N LYS A 225 11.29 34.03 25.56
CA LYS A 225 10.15 33.11 25.47
C LYS A 225 9.68 32.93 24.02
N GLU A 226 9.61 34.01 23.24
CA GLU A 226 9.23 33.96 21.84
C GLU A 226 10.23 33.14 21.00
N GLU A 227 11.54 33.36 21.17
CA GLU A 227 12.55 32.55 20.44
C GLU A 227 12.55 31.08 20.88
N LEU A 228 12.37 30.81 22.19
CA LEU A 228 12.26 29.44 22.69
C LEU A 228 11.07 28.71 22.07
N LYS A 229 9.92 29.38 21.94
CA LYS A 229 8.75 28.85 21.23
C LYS A 229 9.11 28.46 19.79
N TYR A 230 9.88 29.28 19.07
CA TYR A 230 10.29 28.99 17.71
C TYR A 230 11.24 27.78 17.63
N LEU A 231 12.24 27.72 18.51
CA LEU A 231 13.18 26.61 18.59
C LEU A 231 12.49 25.28 18.97
N LEU A 232 11.47 25.32 19.82
CA LEU A 232 10.69 24.14 20.22
C LEU A 232 9.75 23.66 19.11
N LYS A 233 9.21 24.59 18.31
CA LYS A 233 8.34 24.25 17.16
C LYS A 233 9.11 23.77 15.93
N LEU A 234 10.35 24.23 15.75
CA LEU A 234 11.17 23.81 14.64
C LEU A 234 11.69 22.39 14.88
N HIS A 235 11.01 21.41 14.27
CA HIS A 235 11.41 20.01 14.32
C HIS A 235 11.61 19.46 12.91
N LEU A 236 12.60 18.59 12.76
CA LEU A 236 12.79 17.83 11.54
C LEU A 236 12.11 16.46 11.66
N PRO A 237 11.41 15.96 10.64
CA PRO A 237 10.84 14.62 10.65
C PRO A 237 11.88 13.51 10.95
N ASN A 238 11.51 12.54 11.79
CA ASN A 238 12.43 11.53 12.35
C ASN A 238 13.17 10.67 11.31
N HIS A 239 12.60 10.50 10.11
CA HIS A 239 13.18 9.70 9.04
C HIS A 239 14.29 10.44 8.28
N ILE A 240 14.37 11.77 8.43
CA ILE A 240 15.37 12.60 7.78
C ILE A 240 16.67 12.54 8.57
N LYS A 241 17.75 12.20 7.88
CA LYS A 241 19.09 12.12 8.46
C LYS A 241 19.71 13.52 8.49
N HIS A 242 19.87 14.08 9.69
CA HIS A 242 20.52 15.38 9.91
C HIS A 242 21.34 15.37 11.20
N ASP A 243 22.38 16.19 11.28
CA ASP A 243 23.28 16.26 12.43
C ASP A 243 22.53 16.67 13.72
N ASP A 244 21.47 17.47 13.61
CA ASP A 244 20.66 17.88 14.76
C ASP A 244 19.75 16.77 15.30
N VAL A 245 19.43 15.76 14.48
CA VAL A 245 18.54 14.64 14.83
C VAL A 245 19.34 13.38 15.15
N GLN A 246 20.62 13.34 14.76
CA GLN A 246 21.50 12.22 15.01
C GLN A 246 22.43 12.51 16.19
N PRO A 247 22.55 11.58 17.16
CA PRO A 247 23.58 11.70 18.17
C PRO A 247 24.96 11.74 17.51
N ARG A 248 25.84 12.61 18.01
CA ARG A 248 27.25 12.65 17.60
C ARG A 248 27.93 11.29 17.83
N LEU A 249 27.46 10.57 18.84
CA LEU A 249 27.93 9.24 19.22
C LEU A 249 26.90 8.18 18.83
N ARG A 250 26.98 7.72 17.57
CA ARG A 250 26.02 6.76 16.98
C ARG A 250 25.99 5.40 17.69
N PHE A 251 27.06 5.03 18.39
CA PHE A 251 27.20 3.72 19.02
C PHE A 251 26.38 3.53 20.31
N ILE A 252 25.88 4.62 20.91
CA ILE A 252 25.31 4.56 22.26
C ILE A 252 23.76 4.63 22.27
N GLY A 253 23.12 4.75 21.09
CA GLY A 253 21.65 4.72 20.99
C GLY A 253 20.94 5.87 21.73
N TRP A 254 21.66 6.94 22.06
CA TRP A 254 21.11 8.09 22.79
C TRP A 254 20.19 8.93 21.91
N LYS A 255 19.37 9.77 22.53
CA LYS A 255 18.54 10.74 21.81
C LYS A 255 19.39 11.93 21.34
N PRO A 256 19.06 12.64 20.26
CA PRO A 256 19.72 13.89 19.93
C PRO A 256 19.52 14.94 21.03
N ILE A 257 20.48 15.86 21.19
CA ILE A 257 20.34 17.00 22.11
C ILE A 257 19.28 17.96 21.54
N PRO A 258 18.27 18.39 22.31
CA PRO A 258 17.24 19.31 21.82
C PRO A 258 17.84 20.61 21.29
N LEU A 259 17.26 21.18 20.23
CA LEU A 259 17.80 22.37 19.54
C LEU A 259 18.01 23.57 20.47
N VAL A 260 17.06 23.81 21.39
CA VAL A 260 17.18 24.84 22.45
C VAL A 260 18.48 24.66 23.24
N ILE A 261 18.82 23.43 23.60
CA ILE A 261 20.00 23.11 24.39
C ILE A 261 21.27 23.22 23.55
N GLN A 262 21.22 22.82 22.27
CA GLN A 262 22.34 23.02 21.35
C GLN A 262 22.73 24.49 21.23
N MET A 263 21.76 25.41 21.22
CA MET A 263 22.03 26.86 21.21
C MET A 263 22.79 27.32 22.45
N LEU A 264 22.38 26.86 23.63
CA LEU A 264 23.07 27.20 24.88
C LEU A 264 24.50 26.63 24.91
N LEU A 265 24.72 25.46 24.32
CA LEU A 265 26.02 24.81 24.33
C LEU A 265 27.06 25.48 23.42
N LYS A 266 26.66 26.27 22.40
CA LYS A 266 27.58 26.89 21.42
C LYS A 266 28.79 27.60 22.06
N GLY A 267 28.54 28.41 23.10
CA GLY A 267 29.59 29.15 23.81
C GLY A 267 30.55 28.22 24.57
N PHE A 268 30.03 27.15 25.17
CA PHE A 268 30.82 26.15 25.90
C PHE A 268 31.63 25.28 24.95
N ILE A 269 31.05 24.84 23.83
CA ILE A 269 31.75 24.08 22.79
C ILE A 269 32.95 24.88 22.28
N THR A 270 32.74 26.18 21.99
CA THR A 270 33.82 27.07 21.53
C THR A 270 34.95 27.17 22.57
N ARG A 271 34.60 27.41 23.84
CA ARG A 271 35.60 27.49 24.93
C ARG A 271 36.32 26.15 25.14
N PHE A 272 35.59 25.05 25.15
CA PHE A 272 36.14 23.70 25.31
C PHE A 272 37.14 23.38 24.18
N ASN A 273 36.76 23.65 22.94
CA ASN A 273 37.62 23.48 21.77
C ASN A 273 38.87 24.36 21.87
N PHE A 274 38.74 25.60 22.30
CA PHE A 274 39.89 26.48 22.47
C PHE A 274 40.88 25.95 23.51
N HIS A 275 40.41 25.53 24.69
CA HIS A 275 41.28 25.13 25.80
C HIS A 275 41.81 23.69 25.70
N PHE A 276 41.00 22.76 25.19
CA PHE A 276 41.28 21.32 25.26
C PHE A 276 41.55 20.69 23.90
N TYR A 277 41.72 21.52 22.85
CA TYR A 277 42.26 21.10 21.57
C TYR A 277 43.38 22.05 21.11
N GLY A 278 44.12 21.63 20.08
CA GLY A 278 45.22 22.43 19.53
C GLY A 278 46.43 22.51 20.48
N LYS A 279 47.05 23.70 20.55
CA LYS A 279 48.37 23.92 21.17
C LYS A 279 48.31 24.55 22.57
N GLN A 280 47.13 24.72 23.15
CA GLN A 280 47.04 25.31 24.48
C GLN A 280 47.71 24.43 25.53
N LYS A 281 48.32 25.05 26.55
CA LYS A 281 48.91 24.31 27.67
C LYS A 281 47.88 23.44 28.38
N THR A 282 46.62 23.88 28.41
CA THR A 282 45.47 23.17 28.99
C THR A 282 45.06 21.92 28.22
N ASN A 283 45.53 21.74 26.98
CA ASN A 283 45.34 20.49 26.24
C ASN A 283 46.46 19.50 26.58
N ASP A 284 46.52 19.08 27.84
CA ASP A 284 47.45 18.05 28.29
C ASP A 284 46.71 16.72 28.46
N ARG A 285 47.11 15.73 27.66
CA ARG A 285 46.54 14.37 27.71
C ARG A 285 46.77 13.69 29.06
N ARG A 286 47.80 14.06 29.82
CA ARG A 286 48.07 13.48 31.15
C ARG A 286 47.17 14.05 32.24
N LYS A 287 46.37 15.07 31.91
CA LYS A 287 45.58 15.85 32.86
C LYS A 287 44.09 15.89 32.49
N PRO A 288 43.41 14.72 32.42
CA PRO A 288 41.98 14.68 32.15
C PRO A 288 41.15 15.47 33.18
N GLU A 289 41.63 15.56 34.43
CA GLU A 289 40.96 16.30 35.50
C GLU A 289 40.70 17.78 35.14
N TRP A 290 41.48 18.38 34.24
CA TRP A 290 41.29 19.78 33.86
C TRP A 290 39.99 20.03 33.11
N TYR A 291 39.70 19.22 32.09
CA TYR A 291 38.45 19.40 31.35
C TYR A 291 37.25 18.84 32.13
N LEU A 292 37.45 17.77 32.94
CA LEU A 292 36.40 17.22 33.79
C LEU A 292 35.94 18.24 34.85
N ASN A 293 36.88 18.85 35.57
CA ASN A 293 36.56 19.89 36.55
C ASN A 293 35.99 21.15 35.89
N GLN A 294 36.44 21.49 34.68
CA GLN A 294 35.88 22.63 33.95
C GLN A 294 34.40 22.42 33.60
N ILE A 295 34.03 21.20 33.23
CA ILE A 295 32.63 20.83 32.95
C ILE A 295 31.80 20.91 34.24
N VAL A 296 32.30 20.37 35.36
CA VAL A 296 31.64 20.48 36.67
C VAL A 296 31.43 21.95 37.06
N SER A 297 32.45 22.80 36.91
CA SER A 297 32.34 24.25 37.16
C SER A 297 31.22 24.85 36.31
N TRP A 298 31.20 24.60 35.00
CA TRP A 298 30.16 25.13 34.12
C TRP A 298 28.75 24.68 34.50
N ILE A 299 28.58 23.45 34.98
CA ILE A 299 27.29 22.96 35.46
C ILE A 299 26.84 23.77 36.68
N LEU A 300 27.70 23.88 37.71
CA LEU A 300 27.39 24.58 38.95
C LEU A 300 27.18 26.09 38.73
N ASP A 301 28.02 26.71 37.90
CA ASP A 301 27.99 28.14 37.57
C ASP A 301 26.69 28.56 36.87
N HIS A 302 25.97 27.63 36.23
CA HIS A 302 24.76 27.92 35.44
C HIS A 302 23.49 27.30 36.04
N ASP A 303 23.59 26.60 37.17
CA ASP A 303 22.47 25.87 37.77
C ASP A 303 21.24 26.75 38.00
N TYR A 304 21.40 27.89 38.69
CA TYR A 304 20.33 28.84 38.96
C TYR A 304 19.65 29.36 37.68
N PHE A 305 20.43 29.71 36.66
CA PHE A 305 19.86 30.19 35.39
C PHE A 305 19.05 29.11 34.69
N LEU A 306 19.57 27.88 34.63
CA LEU A 306 18.91 26.77 33.94
C LEU A 306 17.62 26.35 34.66
N THR A 307 17.63 26.32 36.00
CA THR A 307 16.53 25.81 36.82
C THR A 307 15.49 26.86 37.18
N GLU A 308 15.90 28.06 37.58
CA GLU A 308 14.99 29.09 38.10
C GLU A 308 14.53 30.08 37.03
N GLN A 309 15.31 30.27 35.95
CA GLN A 309 15.00 31.23 34.90
C GLN A 309 14.49 30.55 33.64
N LEU A 310 15.26 29.60 33.10
CA LEU A 310 14.97 29.01 31.80
C LEU A 310 13.94 27.87 31.85
N GLN A 311 14.04 26.95 32.82
CA GLN A 311 13.09 25.83 32.94
C GLN A 311 11.62 26.28 33.05
N PRO A 312 11.26 27.32 33.83
CA PRO A 312 9.87 27.79 33.89
C PRO A 312 9.34 28.24 32.53
N LEU A 313 10.15 28.92 31.71
CA LEU A 313 9.76 29.32 30.36
C LEU A 313 9.49 28.12 29.45
N ILE A 314 10.34 27.09 29.53
CA ILE A 314 10.18 25.86 28.75
C ILE A 314 8.95 25.08 29.18
N ASN A 315 8.65 25.07 30.49
CA ASN A 315 7.46 24.41 31.04
C ASN A 315 6.16 25.02 30.50
N GLU A 316 6.13 26.29 30.09
CA GLU A 316 4.96 26.89 29.44
C GLU A 316 4.64 26.26 28.06
N PHE A 317 5.58 25.50 27.50
CA PHE A 317 5.43 24.77 26.24
C PHE A 317 5.53 23.25 26.42
N SER A 318 5.31 22.74 27.65
CA SER A 318 5.50 21.33 28.01
C SER A 318 4.67 20.34 27.18
N ASP A 319 3.55 20.80 26.61
CA ASP A 319 2.69 20.00 25.74
C ASP A 319 3.39 19.58 24.43
N VAL A 320 4.47 20.28 24.05
CA VAL A 320 5.23 20.03 22.82
C VAL A 320 6.35 19.01 23.07
N SER A 321 7.10 19.15 24.17
CA SER A 321 8.16 18.20 24.54
C SER A 321 8.57 18.38 26.01
N PRO A 322 8.50 17.33 26.86
CA PRO A 322 8.99 17.41 28.23
C PRO A 322 10.53 17.43 28.22
N ILE A 323 11.09 18.63 28.34
CA ILE A 323 12.54 18.85 28.39
C ILE A 323 12.94 19.25 29.80
N ASN A 324 13.82 18.47 30.42
CA ASN A 324 14.56 18.91 31.60
C ASN A 324 15.84 19.62 31.13
N VAL A 325 15.83 20.95 31.21
CA VAL A 325 16.85 21.85 30.68
C VAL A 325 18.21 21.55 31.31
N LYS A 326 18.27 21.41 32.64
CA LYS A 326 19.52 21.12 33.37
C LYS A 326 20.10 19.79 32.92
N VAL A 327 19.28 18.74 32.88
CA VAL A 327 19.72 17.39 32.49
C VAL A 327 20.23 17.35 31.06
N GLU A 328 19.49 17.93 30.11
CA GLU A 328 19.90 17.95 28.70
C GLU A 328 21.14 18.82 28.47
N PHE A 329 21.30 19.91 29.21
CA PHE A 329 22.50 20.74 29.18
C PHE A 329 23.73 19.98 29.69
N ILE A 330 23.61 19.30 30.84
CA ILE A 330 24.67 18.42 31.38
C ILE A 330 25.01 17.33 30.36
N ARG A 331 24.00 16.70 29.75
CA ARG A 331 24.20 15.67 28.72
C ARG A 331 25.04 16.16 27.55
N GLY A 332 24.75 17.36 27.06
CA GLY A 332 25.54 17.95 25.97
C GLY A 332 26.96 18.34 26.37
N LEU A 333 27.20 18.71 27.64
CA LEU A 333 28.55 18.90 28.16
C LEU A 333 29.31 17.56 28.29
N ILE A 334 28.64 16.49 28.71
CA ILE A 334 29.21 15.13 28.76
C ILE A 334 29.59 14.64 27.35
N GLU A 335 28.80 14.96 26.32
CA GLU A 335 29.16 14.64 24.94
C GLU A 335 30.52 15.24 24.52
N LEU A 336 30.91 16.41 25.04
CA LEU A 336 32.24 16.99 24.79
C LEU A 336 33.36 16.14 25.38
N ILE A 337 33.16 15.63 26.59
CA ILE A 337 34.11 14.74 27.26
C ILE A 337 34.26 13.46 26.43
N ILE A 338 33.16 12.85 26.01
CA ILE A 338 33.21 11.58 25.29
C ILE A 338 33.89 11.74 23.93
N VAL A 339 33.56 12.78 23.17
CA VAL A 339 34.21 13.06 21.88
C VAL A 339 35.72 13.31 22.07
N LYS A 340 36.11 13.99 23.16
CA LYS A 340 37.51 14.20 23.51
C LYS A 340 38.22 12.89 23.84
N LEU A 341 37.59 12.04 24.65
CA LEU A 341 38.11 10.72 25.03
C LEU A 341 38.27 9.81 23.82
N ASP A 342 37.25 9.72 22.97
CA ASP A 342 37.27 8.90 21.76
C ASP A 342 38.44 9.28 20.85
N SER A 343 38.71 10.57 20.68
CA SER A 343 39.85 11.06 19.88
C SER A 343 41.23 10.65 20.42
N GLN A 344 41.31 10.20 21.68
CA GLN A 344 42.58 9.87 22.36
C GLN A 344 42.64 8.43 22.87
N ILE A 345 41.56 7.64 22.74
CA ILE A 345 41.36 6.37 23.43
C ILE A 345 42.47 5.36 23.15
N THR A 346 42.83 5.17 21.87
CA THR A 346 43.89 4.25 21.45
C THR A 346 45.21 4.57 22.14
N SER A 347 45.51 5.86 22.24
CA SER A 347 46.76 6.29 22.84
C SER A 347 46.74 6.05 24.36
N ILE A 348 45.61 6.34 25.02
CA ILE A 348 45.41 6.13 26.47
C ILE A 348 45.58 4.65 26.82
N LEU A 349 45.01 3.74 26.04
CA LEU A 349 45.05 2.29 26.28
C LEU A 349 46.46 1.67 26.21
N ILE A 350 47.41 2.32 25.54
CA ILE A 350 48.79 1.83 25.43
C ILE A 350 49.57 2.00 26.74
N ASP A 351 49.23 3.03 27.53
CA ASP A 351 49.91 3.35 28.78
C ASP A 351 49.02 2.96 29.96
N THR A 352 49.34 1.85 30.63
CA THR A 352 48.55 1.33 31.75
C THR A 352 48.42 2.31 32.91
N SER A 353 49.46 3.09 33.20
CA SER A 353 49.44 4.08 34.27
C SER A 353 48.48 5.21 33.91
N LEU A 354 48.58 5.72 32.69
CA LEU A 354 47.70 6.76 32.19
C LEU A 354 46.24 6.27 32.08
N PHE A 355 46.00 5.06 31.60
CA PHE A 355 44.67 4.49 31.55
C PHE A 355 44.05 4.38 32.95
N THR A 356 44.81 3.92 33.95
CA THR A 356 44.36 3.85 35.34
C THR A 356 43.99 5.23 35.87
N HIS A 357 44.84 6.24 35.63
CA HIS A 357 44.53 7.64 35.99
C HIS A 357 43.23 8.13 35.35
N TYR A 358 42.99 7.84 34.07
CA TYR A 358 41.72 8.21 33.42
C TYR A 358 40.50 7.54 34.06
N ILE A 359 40.60 6.26 34.42
CA ILE A 359 39.51 5.55 35.10
C ILE A 359 39.22 6.18 36.45
N GLU A 360 40.25 6.48 37.25
CA GLU A 360 40.08 7.14 38.55
C GLU A 360 39.39 8.50 38.40
N GLU A 361 39.87 9.35 37.50
CA GLU A 361 39.30 10.68 37.28
C GLU A 361 37.87 10.64 36.71
N ILE A 362 37.55 9.69 35.83
CA ILE A 362 36.18 9.51 35.32
C ILE A 362 35.25 9.03 36.43
N LEU A 363 35.70 8.15 37.33
CA LEU A 363 34.91 7.71 38.48
C LEU A 363 34.64 8.87 39.46
N ILE A 364 35.64 9.70 39.73
CA ILE A 364 35.49 10.91 40.55
C ILE A 364 34.48 11.87 39.90
N PHE A 365 34.63 12.12 38.59
CA PHE A 365 33.69 12.97 37.84
C PHE A 365 32.26 12.42 37.89
N SER A 366 32.08 11.11 37.67
CA SER A 366 30.77 10.45 37.72
C SER A 366 30.14 10.55 39.11
N GLN A 367 30.91 10.33 40.17
CA GLN A 367 30.42 10.54 41.55
C GLN A 367 29.93 11.97 41.76
N ARG A 368 30.69 12.96 41.29
CA ARG A 368 30.33 14.38 41.42
C ARG A 368 29.04 14.73 40.69
N LEU A 369 28.76 14.11 39.53
CA LEU A 369 27.50 14.31 38.80
C LEU A 369 26.26 13.85 39.60
N PHE A 370 26.43 12.83 40.45
CA PHE A 370 25.35 12.27 41.26
C PHE A 370 25.19 12.94 42.63
N GLU A 371 26.07 13.87 42.97
CA GLU A 371 25.93 14.65 44.20
C GLU A 371 24.73 15.59 44.10
N LYS A 372 24.14 15.90 45.26
CA LYS A 372 22.87 16.65 45.39
C LYS A 372 22.87 18.00 44.67
N ASP A 373 24.02 18.65 44.55
CA ASP A 373 24.12 19.95 43.89
C ASP A 373 23.92 19.83 42.35
N ILE A 374 24.31 18.71 41.75
CA ILE A 374 24.17 18.45 40.31
C ILE A 374 22.93 17.58 40.02
N ASP A 375 22.72 16.52 40.79
CA ASP A 375 21.55 15.63 40.71
C ASP A 375 21.30 15.09 39.28
N TYR A 376 22.35 14.61 38.61
CA TYR A 376 22.23 14.03 37.27
C TYR A 376 21.64 12.60 37.33
N PRO A 377 20.68 12.23 36.46
CA PRO A 377 20.06 10.91 36.50
C PRO A 377 21.01 9.75 36.16
N TYR A 378 21.02 8.70 36.99
CA TYR A 378 21.83 7.49 36.79
C TYR A 378 21.52 6.68 35.51
N ASN A 379 20.34 6.88 34.93
CA ASN A 379 19.88 6.16 33.74
C ASN A 379 20.22 6.88 32.42
N LEU A 380 20.92 8.01 32.52
CA LEU A 380 21.38 8.78 31.37
C LEU A 380 22.92 8.74 31.29
N PRO A 381 23.47 8.88 30.07
CA PRO A 381 24.89 9.05 29.74
C PRO A 381 25.91 9.39 30.84
#